data_AF-A0A511W5V8-F1
#
_entry.id   AF-A0A511W5V8-F1
#
_cell.length_a   1.000
_cell.length_b   1.000
_cell.length_c   1.000
_cell.angle_alpha   90.00
_cell.angle_beta   90.00
_cell.angle_gamma   90.00
#
_symmetry.space_group_name_H-M   'P 1'
#
loop_
_entity.id
_entity.type
_entity.pdbx_description
1 polymer ?
#
loop_
_entity_poly.entity_id
_entity_poly.type
_entity_poly.pdbx_seq_one_letter_code
_entity_poly.pdbx_strand_id
1 'polypeptide(L)'
;MQKIKGDKMKSFLKVLLTGVHVTIILSLLLFISALLMLVLGYTINYAPTLFGLPLFIIEVYETRFAIEARLMGLALFFAIGVIAHLVVQYFLRYKKASV
;
A
#
# COMPACT_ATOMS: atom_id res chain seq x y z
N MET A 1 -13.56 33.57 -3.84
CA MET A 1 -12.21 32.97 -3.77
C MET A 1 -12.07 31.84 -2.73
N GLN A 2 -12.76 31.87 -1.58
CA GLN A 2 -12.71 30.79 -0.57
C GLN A 2 -13.24 29.42 -1.05
N LYS A 3 -14.29 29.38 -1.89
CA LYS A 3 -14.93 28.14 -2.37
C LYS A 3 -13.99 27.24 -3.20
N ILE A 4 -13.09 27.83 -3.98
CA ILE A 4 -12.12 27.11 -4.84
C ILE A 4 -10.99 26.47 -4.01
N LYS A 5 -10.61 27.09 -2.89
CA LYS A 5 -9.56 26.59 -1.99
C LYS A 5 -10.03 25.34 -1.21
N GLY A 6 -11.30 25.34 -0.80
CA GLY A 6 -11.93 24.20 -0.12
C GLY A 6 -12.06 22.95 -1.00
N ASP A 7 -12.31 23.13 -2.29
CA ASP A 7 -12.50 22.00 -3.21
C ASP A 7 -11.18 21.29 -3.55
N LYS A 8 -10.09 22.05 -3.74
CA LYS A 8 -8.74 21.51 -3.89
C LYS A 8 -8.28 20.77 -2.62
N MET A 9 -8.58 21.30 -1.44
CA MET A 9 -8.26 20.66 -0.16
C MET A 9 -8.98 19.31 -0.01
N LYS A 10 -10.27 19.25 -0.31
CA LYS A 10 -11.05 17.99 -0.28
C LYS A 10 -10.49 16.96 -1.27
N SER A 11 -10.10 17.37 -2.46
CA SER A 11 -9.47 16.48 -3.45
C SER A 11 -8.14 15.94 -2.95
N PHE A 12 -7.31 16.78 -2.33
CA PHE A 12 -6.02 16.36 -1.78
C PHE A 12 -6.18 15.35 -0.64
N LEU A 13 -7.10 15.60 0.30
CA LEU A 13 -7.40 14.67 1.38
C LEU A 13 -7.90 13.32 0.85
N LYS A 14 -8.72 13.30 -0.21
CA LYS A 14 -9.15 12.04 -0.85
C LYS A 14 -7.97 11.23 -1.38
N VAL A 15 -6.97 11.89 -1.98
CA VAL A 15 -5.78 11.21 -2.50
C VAL A 15 -4.98 10.58 -1.35
N LEU A 16 -4.71 11.35 -0.29
CA LEU A 16 -4.00 10.84 0.89
C LEU A 16 -4.77 9.69 1.55
N LEU A 17 -6.08 9.83 1.70
CA LEU A 17 -6.91 8.79 2.28
C LEU A 17 -6.88 7.51 1.44
N THR A 18 -6.85 7.63 0.11
CA THR A 18 -6.66 6.47 -0.77
C THR A 18 -5.32 5.78 -0.52
N GLY A 19 -4.24 6.55 -0.34
CA GLY A 19 -2.94 6.03 0.08
C GLY A 19 -3.05 5.19 1.36
N VAL A 20 -3.71 5.71 2.40
CA VAL A 20 -3.91 5.00 3.67
C VAL A 20 -4.71 3.71 3.47
N HIS A 21 -5.80 3.74 2.72
CA HIS A 21 -6.61 2.54 2.45
C HIS A 21 -5.80 1.45 1.75
N VAL A 22 -5.02 1.83 0.74
CA VAL A 22 -4.16 0.89 0.02
C VAL A 22 -3.07 0.33 0.94
N THR A 23 -2.47 1.14 1.81
CA THR A 23 -1.52 0.63 2.83
C THR A 23 -2.15 -0.43 3.72
N ILE A 24 -3.37 -0.20 4.21
CA ILE A 24 -4.09 -1.16 5.05
C ILE A 24 -4.39 -2.44 4.27
N ILE A 25 -4.92 -2.32 3.05
CA ILE A 25 -5.28 -3.47 2.20
C ILE A 25 -4.05 -4.30 1.87
N LEU A 26 -2.95 -3.70 1.44
CA LEU A 26 -1.72 -4.41 1.08
C LEU A 26 -1.06 -5.05 2.31
N SER A 27 -1.10 -4.38 3.46
CA SER A 27 -0.60 -4.97 4.73
C SER A 27 -1.45 -6.17 5.16
N LEU A 28 -2.77 -6.09 5.02
CA LEU A 28 -3.68 -7.20 5.31
C LEU A 28 -3.44 -8.36 4.33
N LEU A 29 -3.21 -8.08 3.05
CA LEU A 29 -2.90 -9.09 2.06
C LEU A 29 -1.57 -9.79 2.34
N LEU A 30 -0.55 -9.04 2.78
CA LEU A 30 0.73 -9.61 3.23
C LEU A 30 0.51 -10.53 4.44
N PHE A 31 -0.27 -10.09 5.41
CA PHE A 31 -0.63 -10.88 6.58
C PHE A 31 -1.35 -12.19 6.22
N ILE A 32 -2.37 -12.11 5.37
CA ILE A 32 -3.10 -13.29 4.87
C ILE A 32 -2.15 -14.23 4.12
N SER A 33 -1.23 -13.69 3.32
CA SER A 33 -0.27 -14.52 2.58
C SER A 33 0.67 -15.30 3.52
N ALA A 34 1.17 -14.68 4.59
CA ALA A 34 2.00 -15.35 5.57
C ALA A 34 1.22 -16.42 6.35
N LEU A 35 -0.06 -16.14 6.68
CA LEU A 35 -0.95 -17.13 7.29
C LEU A 35 -1.19 -18.33 6.38
N LEU A 36 -1.43 -18.10 5.08
CA LEU A 36 -1.57 -19.18 4.11
C LEU A 36 -0.31 -20.03 4.03
N MET A 37 0.88 -19.40 4.03
CA MET A 37 2.15 -20.11 4.05
C MET A 37 2.30 -21.00 5.29
N LEU A 38 1.91 -20.48 6.47
CA LEU A 38 1.90 -21.26 7.71
C LEU A 38 0.98 -22.48 7.62
N VAL A 39 -0.26 -22.30 7.15
CA VAL A 39 -1.25 -23.40 7.02
C VAL A 39 -0.80 -24.47 6.03
N LEU A 40 -0.08 -24.07 4.98
CA LEU A 40 0.47 -24.97 3.98
C LEU A 40 1.78 -25.67 4.45
N GLY A 41 2.28 -25.35 5.64
CA GLY A 41 3.49 -25.95 6.20
C GLY A 41 4.80 -25.42 5.60
N TYR A 42 4.76 -24.25 4.94
CA TYR A 42 5.99 -23.62 4.44
C TYR A 42 6.77 -22.94 5.56
N THR A 43 8.09 -23.05 5.49
CA THR A 43 9.01 -22.29 6.36
C THR A 43 9.72 -21.25 5.51
N ILE A 44 9.54 -19.98 5.85
CA ILE A 44 10.07 -18.85 5.09
C ILE A 44 10.66 -17.84 6.06
N ASN A 45 11.89 -17.42 5.79
CA ASN A 45 12.50 -16.23 6.37
C ASN A 45 12.86 -15.31 5.22
N TYR A 46 12.12 -14.22 5.09
CA TYR A 46 12.22 -13.33 3.94
C TYR A 46 12.12 -11.87 4.36
N ALA A 47 13.12 -11.08 3.93
CA ALA A 47 13.19 -9.66 4.19
C ALA A 47 13.33 -8.91 2.84
N PRO A 48 12.22 -8.61 2.13
CA PRO A 48 12.30 -7.87 0.88
C PRO A 48 12.93 -6.50 1.12
N THR A 49 13.89 -6.12 0.28
CA THR A 49 14.60 -4.84 0.39
C THR A 49 14.31 -3.91 -0.78
N LEU A 50 14.38 -2.61 -0.52
CA LEU A 50 14.37 -1.56 -1.53
C LEU A 50 15.50 -0.59 -1.22
N PHE A 51 16.40 -0.35 -2.18
CA PHE A 51 17.63 0.42 -1.98
C PHE A 51 18.49 -0.09 -0.81
N GLY A 52 18.50 -1.41 -0.59
CA GLY A 52 19.23 -2.03 0.52
C GLY A 52 18.56 -1.90 1.90
N LEU A 53 17.41 -1.22 1.99
CA LEU A 53 16.63 -1.09 3.24
C LEU A 53 15.50 -2.12 3.27
N PRO A 54 15.30 -2.85 4.38
CA PRO A 54 14.21 -3.81 4.49
C PRO A 54 12.86 -3.10 4.51
N LEU A 55 11.92 -3.61 3.71
CA LEU A 55 10.53 -3.15 3.65
C LEU A 55 9.69 -3.82 4.74
N PHE A 56 9.84 -5.13 4.84
CA PHE A 56 9.17 -6.00 5.78
C PHE A 56 10.15 -7.08 6.21
N ILE A 57 9.95 -7.64 7.39
CA ILE A 57 10.61 -8.89 7.80
C ILE A 57 9.49 -9.88 8.04
N ILE A 58 9.52 -10.99 7.31
CA ILE A 58 8.49 -12.01 7.32
C ILE A 58 9.15 -13.30 7.75
N GLU A 59 8.69 -13.82 8.88
CA GLU A 59 9.15 -15.08 9.45
C GLU A 59 7.95 -15.99 9.59
N VAL A 60 8.04 -17.17 9.00
CA VAL A 60 7.06 -18.26 9.14
C VAL A 60 7.86 -19.50 9.47
N TYR A 61 7.62 -20.07 10.65
CA TYR A 61 8.35 -21.23 11.15
C TYR A 61 7.41 -22.17 11.90
N GLU A 62 7.20 -23.37 11.35
CA GLU A 62 6.35 -24.44 11.90
C GLU A 62 4.96 -23.98 12.36
N THR A 63 4.84 -23.53 13.60
CA THR A 63 3.59 -23.11 14.26
C THR A 63 3.52 -21.61 14.55
N ARG A 64 4.55 -20.85 14.16
CA ARG A 64 4.69 -19.43 14.45
C ARG A 64 4.83 -18.62 13.16
N PHE A 65 4.26 -17.44 13.17
CA PHE A 65 4.53 -16.44 12.15
C PHE A 65 4.73 -15.07 12.79
N ALA A 66 5.59 -14.25 12.20
CA ALA A 66 5.85 -12.87 12.59
C ALA A 66 6.01 -12.01 11.33
N ILE A 67 5.42 -10.81 11.37
CA ILE A 67 5.61 -9.80 10.32
C ILE A 67 6.00 -8.51 11.02
N GLU A 68 7.20 -8.02 10.74
CA GLU A 68 7.65 -6.70 11.18
C GLU A 68 7.53 -5.72 9.99
N ALA A 69 6.60 -4.79 10.09
CA ALA A 69 6.46 -3.71 9.12
C ALA A 69 7.50 -2.62 9.41
N ARG A 70 8.42 -2.40 8.46
CA ARG A 70 9.33 -1.25 8.52
C ARG A 70 8.65 -0.02 7.94
N LEU A 71 9.07 1.15 8.40
CA LEU A 71 8.54 2.44 7.94
C LEU A 71 8.68 2.60 6.42
N MET A 72 9.77 2.08 5.84
CA MET A 72 9.99 2.06 4.39
C MET A 72 8.95 1.24 3.63
N GLY A 73 8.55 0.07 4.16
CA GLY A 73 7.51 -0.77 3.56
C GLY A 73 6.14 -0.09 3.60
N LEU A 74 5.78 0.51 4.73
CA LEU A 74 4.52 1.25 4.88
C LEU A 74 4.47 2.48 3.97
N ALA A 75 5.59 3.23 3.89
CA ALA A 75 5.71 4.38 3.00
C ALA A 75 5.60 3.97 1.52
N LEU A 76 6.18 2.83 1.14
CA LEU A 76 6.06 2.29 -0.21
C LEU A 76 4.61 1.93 -0.53
N PHE A 77 3.92 1.17 0.33
CA PHE A 77 2.51 0.84 0.13
C PHE A 77 1.63 2.09 0.02
N PHE A 78 1.90 3.11 0.85
CA PHE A 78 1.20 4.39 0.79
C PHE A 78 1.44 5.11 -0.55
N ALA A 79 2.70 5.19 -0.97
CA ALA A 79 3.09 5.81 -2.23
C ALA A 79 2.42 5.10 -3.42
N ILE A 80 2.36 3.77 -3.42
CA ILE A 80 1.64 2.99 -4.42
C ILE A 80 0.16 3.42 -4.47
N GLY A 81 -0.50 3.55 -3.32
CA GLY A 81 -1.90 3.98 -3.28
C GLY A 81 -2.14 5.40 -3.80
N VAL A 82 -1.25 6.33 -3.45
CA VAL A 82 -1.30 7.72 -3.97
C VAL A 82 -1.08 7.74 -5.47
N ILE A 83 -0.05 7.05 -5.98
CA ILE A 83 0.26 6.98 -7.40
C ILE A 83 -0.90 6.34 -8.17
N ALA A 84 -1.44 5.21 -7.71
CA ALA A 84 -2.57 4.54 -8.33
C ALA A 84 -3.78 5.49 -8.44
N HIS A 85 -4.10 6.24 -7.38
CA HIS A 85 -5.18 7.22 -7.40
C HIS A 85 -4.95 8.31 -8.46
N LEU A 86 -3.73 8.85 -8.54
CA LEU A 86 -3.38 9.88 -9.51
C LEU A 86 -3.43 9.37 -10.95
N VAL A 87 -2.94 8.15 -11.19
CA VAL A 87 -2.99 7.50 -12.50
C VAL A 87 -4.44 7.30 -12.95
N VAL A 88 -5.31 6.77 -12.07
CA VAL A 88 -6.74 6.60 -12.39
C VAL A 88 -7.40 7.95 -12.67
N GLN A 89 -7.13 8.99 -11.86
CA GLN A 89 -7.66 10.33 -12.14
C GLN A 89 -7.19 10.88 -13.48
N TYR A 90 -5.92 10.66 -13.85
CA TYR A 90 -5.36 11.09 -15.12
C TYR A 90 -6.10 10.46 -16.31
N PHE A 91 -6.28 9.14 -16.30
CA PHE A 91 -6.99 8.44 -17.37
C PHE A 91 -8.46 8.83 -17.47
N LEU A 92 -9.15 9.02 -16.34
CA LEU A 92 -10.56 9.46 -16.33
C LEU A 92 -10.72 10.87 -16.88
N ARG A 93 -9.79 11.78 -16.59
CA ARG A 93 -9.79 13.13 -17.16
C ARG A 93 -9.50 13.11 -18.66
N TYR A 94 -8.55 12.30 -19.09
CA TYR A 94 -8.23 12.12 -20.50
C TYR A 94 -9.45 11.61 -21.29
N LYS A 95 -10.15 10.59 -20.77
CA LYS A 95 -11.38 10.06 -21.39
C LYS A 95 -12.47 11.14 -21.51
N LYS A 96 -12.62 12.00 -20.50
CA LYS A 96 -13.61 13.11 -20.52
C LYS A 96 -13.25 14.21 -21.53
N ALA A 97 -11.98 14.43 -21.85
CA ALA A 97 -11.55 15.44 -22.81
C ALA A 97 -11.61 14.96 -24.27
N SER A 98 -11.70 13.64 -24.49
CA SER A 98 -11.76 13.00 -25.80
C SER A 98 -13.20 12.73 -26.30
N VAL A 99 -14.21 13.05 -25.50
CA VAL A 99 -15.65 12.93 -25.81
C VAL A 99 -16.25 14.32 -25.82
#